data_AF-A0A1V1VHY4-F1
#
_entry.id   AF-A0A1V1VHY4-F1
#
_cell.length_a   1.000
_cell.length_b   1.000
_cell.length_c   1.000
_cell.angle_alpha   90.00
_cell.angle_beta   90.00
_cell.angle_gamma   90.00
#
_symmetry.space_group_name_H-M   'P 1'
#
loop_
_entity.id
_entity.type
_entity.pdbx_description
1 polymer ?
#
loop_
_entity_poly.entity_id
_entity_poly.type
_entity_poly.pdbx_seq_one_letter_code
_entity_poly.pdbx_strand_id
1 'polypeptide(L)'
;MTAIQIHVENGHVTVSYEEKTAENITRRLNQLKEALNVTWYGVATVLDMKPTEGSVRLFKRWVRDPSMSSYQEMPESKWMLLLTLIEGQTAIK
;
A
#
# COMPACT_ATOMS: atom_id res chain seq x y z
N MET A 1 10.48 11.43 3.51
CA MET A 1 11.08 10.67 2.41
C MET A 1 9.95 10.13 1.55
N THR A 2 10.04 10.27 0.23
CA THR A 2 9.02 9.78 -0.70
C THR A 2 9.10 8.27 -0.83
N ALA A 3 7.95 7.59 -0.91
CA ALA A 3 7.83 6.14 -1.03
C ALA A 3 8.18 5.62 -2.42
N ILE A 4 8.23 6.51 -3.42
CA ILE A 4 8.66 6.24 -4.79
C ILE A 4 9.77 7.24 -5.13
N GLN A 5 10.84 6.74 -5.74
CA GLN A 5 11.95 7.53 -6.26
C GLN A 5 12.18 7.15 -7.72
N ILE A 6 12.25 8.15 -8.57
CA ILE A 6 12.56 8.01 -10.00
C ILE A 6 13.99 8.46 -10.18
N HIS A 7 14.87 7.54 -10.55
CA HIS A 7 16.27 7.83 -10.86
C HIS A 7 16.45 7.84 -12.37
N VAL A 8 17.11 8.88 -12.89
CA VAL A 8 17.41 9.02 -14.31
C VAL A 8 18.92 9.16 -14.45
N GLU A 9 19.57 8.10 -14.92
CA GLU A 9 21.03 8.05 -15.10
C GLU A 9 21.36 7.47 -16.48
N ASN A 10 22.24 8.14 -17.23
CA ASN A 10 22.72 7.69 -18.54
C ASN A 10 21.62 7.32 -19.55
N GLY A 11 20.47 7.99 -19.49
CA GLY A 11 19.31 7.70 -20.36
C GLY A 11 18.45 6.51 -19.91
N HIS A 12 18.79 5.88 -18.78
CA HIS A 12 17.98 4.85 -18.15
C HIS A 12 17.13 5.45 -17.03
N VAL A 13 15.85 5.07 -17.01
CA VAL A 13 14.91 5.43 -15.94
C VAL A 13 14.72 4.20 -15.07
N THR A 14 15.06 4.30 -13.79
CA THR A 14 14.77 3.26 -12.80
C THR A 14 13.82 3.82 -11.75
N VAL A 15 12.85 3.01 -11.36
CA VAL A 15 11.91 3.34 -10.29
C VAL A 15 12.24 2.46 -9.10
N SER A 16 12.73 3.06 -8.03
CA SER A 16 12.89 2.39 -6.75
C SER A 16 11.76 2.84 -5.82
N TYR A 17 11.13 1.90 -5.16
CA TYR A 17 10.06 2.20 -4.22
C TYR A 17 10.29 1.45 -2.91
N GLU A 18 9.61 1.93 -1.87
CA GLU A 18 9.73 1.42 -0.52
C GLU A 18 9.53 -0.10 -0.46
N GLU A 19 10.36 -0.78 0.34
CA GLU A 19 10.31 -2.24 0.46
C GLU A 19 8.97 -2.71 1.02
N LYS A 20 8.43 -3.79 0.42
CA LYS A 20 7.15 -4.40 0.79
C LYS A 20 7.27 -5.26 2.05
N THR A 21 7.49 -4.62 3.20
CA THR A 21 7.54 -5.27 4.52
C THR A 21 6.18 -5.18 5.23
N ALA A 22 5.92 -6.06 6.20
CA ALA A 22 4.69 -6.01 7.01
C ALA A 22 4.51 -4.66 7.75
N GLU A 23 5.62 -4.08 8.23
CA GLU A 23 5.64 -2.76 8.87
C GLU A 23 5.25 -1.66 7.87
N ASN A 24 5.87 -1.65 6.69
CA ASN A 24 5.59 -0.64 5.67
C ASN A 24 4.16 -0.75 5.13
N ILE A 25 3.67 -1.96 4.86
CA ILE A 25 2.28 -2.19 4.45
C ILE A 25 1.32 -1.63 5.51
N THR A 26 1.52 -1.97 6.78
CA THR A 26 0.67 -1.49 7.89
C THR A 26 0.66 0.03 7.95
N ARG A 27 1.85 0.64 7.92
CA ARG A 27 2.01 2.10 8.01
C ARG A 27 1.32 2.81 6.84
N ARG A 28 1.52 2.35 5.60
CA ARG A 28 0.95 2.98 4.40
C ARG A 28 -0.56 2.78 4.28
N LEU A 29 -1.09 1.62 4.70
CA LEU A 29 -2.54 1.39 4.76
C LEU A 29 -3.23 2.35 5.75
N ASN A 30 -2.65 2.54 6.95
CA ASN A 30 -3.17 3.51 7.91
C ASN A 30 -3.08 4.94 7.39
N GLN A 31 -1.94 5.31 6.81
CA GLN A 31 -1.75 6.64 6.21
C GLN A 31 -2.78 6.91 5.10
N LEU A 32 -3.08 5.94 4.24
CA LEU A 32 -4.10 6.09 3.20
C LEU A 32 -5.50 6.29 3.80
N LYS A 33 -5.84 5.48 4.81
CA LYS A 33 -7.11 5.57 5.53
C LYS A 33 -7.32 6.95 6.13
N GLU A 34 -6.29 7.49 6.79
CA GLU A 34 -6.32 8.79 7.45
C GLU A 34 -6.35 9.94 6.44
N ALA A 35 -5.48 9.90 5.42
CA ALA A 35 -5.38 10.96 4.42
C ALA A 35 -6.69 11.14 3.63
N LEU A 36 -7.38 10.04 3.31
CA LEU A 36 -8.66 10.09 2.60
C LEU A 36 -9.87 10.20 3.54
N ASN A 37 -9.67 10.15 4.87
CA ASN A 37 -10.73 10.11 5.87
C ASN A 37 -11.82 9.05 5.56
N VAL A 38 -11.39 7.82 5.26
CA VAL A 38 -12.28 6.71 4.89
C VAL A 38 -12.25 5.56 5.92
N THR A 39 -13.21 4.66 5.82
CA THR A 39 -13.20 3.39 6.57
C THR A 39 -12.28 2.37 5.90
N TRP A 40 -12.01 1.25 6.56
CA TRP A 40 -11.29 0.13 5.94
C TRP A 40 -11.97 -0.42 4.68
N TYR A 41 -13.30 -0.35 4.61
CA TYR A 41 -14.06 -0.67 3.41
C TYR A 41 -13.77 0.33 2.28
N GLY A 42 -13.66 1.62 2.60
CA GLY A 42 -13.23 2.64 1.65
C GLY A 42 -11.80 2.42 1.15
N VAL A 43 -10.87 2.04 2.04
CA VAL A 43 -9.50 1.65 1.64
C VAL A 43 -9.54 0.49 0.64
N ALA A 44 -10.39 -0.51 0.86
CA ALA A 44 -10.55 -1.63 -0.09
C ALA A 44 -11.04 -1.14 -1.46
N THR A 45 -12.04 -0.26 -1.50
CA THR A 45 -12.53 0.34 -2.75
C THR A 45 -11.42 1.11 -3.48
N VAL A 46 -10.66 1.93 -2.76
CA VAL A 46 -9.56 2.74 -3.33
C VAL A 46 -8.44 1.85 -3.87
N LEU A 47 -8.17 0.72 -3.22
CA LEU A 47 -7.25 -0.30 -3.71
C LEU A 47 -7.86 -1.20 -4.78
N ASP A 48 -8.97 -0.81 -5.43
CA ASP A 48 -9.64 -1.59 -6.46
C ASP A 48 -9.98 -3.02 -6.00
N MET A 49 -10.65 -3.10 -4.85
CA MET A 49 -11.18 -4.33 -4.26
C MET A 49 -12.65 -4.11 -3.88
N LYS A 50 -13.45 -5.18 -3.90
CA LYS A 50 -14.83 -5.10 -3.41
C LYS A 50 -14.83 -4.77 -1.91
N PRO A 51 -15.61 -3.80 -1.41
CA PRO A 51 -15.64 -3.43 0.01
C PRO A 51 -16.39 -4.49 0.83
N THR A 52 -15.72 -5.62 1.10
CA THR A 52 -16.26 -6.74 1.88
C THR A 52 -15.37 -7.05 3.08
N GLU A 53 -15.92 -7.73 4.08
CA GLU A 53 -15.17 -8.32 5.21
C GLU A 53 -13.97 -9.16 4.73
N GLY A 54 -14.13 -9.88 3.62
CA GLY A 54 -13.06 -10.64 2.98
C GLY A 54 -11.88 -9.75 2.57
N SER A 55 -12.16 -8.63 1.91
CA SER A 55 -11.15 -7.66 1.48
C SER A 55 -10.45 -6.98 2.65
N VAL A 56 -11.20 -6.58 3.68
CA VAL A 56 -10.61 -5.98 4.89
C VAL A 56 -9.73 -6.98 5.64
N ARG A 57 -10.11 -8.27 5.66
CA ARG A 57 -9.27 -9.32 6.24
C ARG A 57 -7.95 -9.51 5.49
N LEU A 58 -7.90 -9.25 4.18
CA LEU A 58 -6.65 -9.34 3.42
C LEU A 58 -5.58 -8.39 3.96
N PHE A 59 -5.95 -7.19 4.43
CA PHE A 59 -5.00 -6.25 5.05
C PHE A 59 -4.27 -6.87 6.23
N LYS A 60 -5.01 -7.61 7.07
CA LYS A 60 -4.42 -8.34 8.19
C LYS A 60 -3.56 -9.51 7.73
N ARG A 61 -3.91 -10.18 6.62
CA ARG A 61 -3.13 -11.31 6.07
C ARG A 61 -1.82 -10.87 5.43
N TRP A 62 -1.81 -9.72 4.77
CA TRP A 62 -0.62 -9.14 4.13
C TRP A 62 0.51 -8.81 5.11
N VAL A 63 0.17 -8.61 6.38
CA VAL A 63 1.11 -8.20 7.43
C VAL A 63 1.37 -9.32 8.46
N ARG A 64 0.83 -10.53 8.23
CA ARG A 64 1.10 -11.69 9.07
C ARG A 64 2.51 -12.21 8.83
N ASP A 65 3.02 -12.96 9.80
CA ASP A 65 4.24 -13.73 9.63
C ASP A 65 4.09 -14.70 8.44
N PRO A 66 5.02 -14.71 7.47
CA PRO A 66 4.98 -15.59 6.30
C PRO A 66 4.89 -17.09 6.60
N SER A 67 5.29 -17.52 7.79
CA SER A 67 5.19 -18.93 8.22
C SER A 67 3.76 -19.35 8.59
N MET A 68 2.83 -18.41 8.80
CA MET A 68 1.46 -18.73 9.19
C MET A 68 0.60 -19.13 7.98
N SER A 69 -0.25 -20.15 8.14
CA SER A 69 -1.21 -20.58 7.08
C SER A 69 -2.23 -19.51 6.67
N SER A 70 -2.41 -18.49 7.50
CA SER A 70 -3.29 -17.35 7.22
C SER A 70 -2.58 -16.19 6.52
N TYR A 71 -1.25 -16.28 6.35
CA TYR A 71 -0.49 -15.32 5.55
C TYR A 71 -0.93 -15.40 4.09
N GLN A 72 -0.99 -14.23 3.50
CA GLN A 72 -1.17 -14.09 2.07
C GLN A 72 -0.33 -12.88 1.67
N GLU A 73 0.54 -13.01 0.69
CA GLU A 73 1.35 -11.89 0.23
C GLU A 73 0.47 -10.82 -0.42
N MET A 74 0.80 -9.55 -0.18
CA MET A 74 0.21 -8.44 -0.91
C MET A 74 0.68 -8.48 -2.37
N PRO A 75 -0.24 -8.52 -3.35
CA PRO A 75 0.14 -8.45 -4.76
C PRO A 75 0.94 -7.18 -5.03
N GLU A 76 2.00 -7.28 -5.84
CA GLU A 76 2.89 -6.15 -6.13
C GLU A 76 2.14 -4.96 -6.73
N SER A 77 1.16 -5.23 -7.60
CA SER A 77 0.31 -4.20 -8.19
C SER A 77 -0.49 -3.41 -7.14
N LYS A 78 -0.93 -4.05 -6.06
CA LYS A 78 -1.61 -3.37 -4.95
C LYS A 78 -0.62 -2.56 -4.12
N TRP A 79 0.62 -3.05 -3.93
CA TRP A 79 1.67 -2.31 -3.24
C TRP A 79 2.04 -1.02 -3.97
N MET A 80 2.32 -1.12 -5.28
CA MET A 80 2.60 0.04 -6.12
C MET A 80 1.44 1.04 -6.15
N LEU A 81 0.20 0.55 -6.25
CA LEU A 81 -1.00 1.41 -6.21
C LEU A 81 -1.10 2.14 -4.87
N LEU A 82 -0.91 1.44 -3.74
CA LEU A 82 -0.92 2.04 -2.40
C LEU A 82 0.12 3.15 -2.29
N LEU A 83 1.36 2.90 -2.71
CA LEU A 83 2.42 3.91 -2.68
C LEU A 83 2.11 5.12 -3.57
N THR A 84 1.59 4.88 -4.78
CA THR A 84 1.21 5.94 -5.72
C THR A 84 0.11 6.82 -5.15
N LEU A 85 -0.92 6.21 -4.56
CA LEU A 85 -2.02 6.95 -3.95
C LEU A 85 -1.55 7.82 -2.79
N ILE A 86 -0.58 7.33 -2.01
CA ILE A 86 0.02 8.06 -0.88
C ILE A 86 0.86 9.25 -1.34
N GLU A 87 1.73 9.05 -2.34
CA GLU A 87 2.52 10.15 -2.93
C GLU A 87 1.62 11.20 -3.60
N GLY A 88 0.50 10.75 -4.21
CA GLY A 88 -0.49 11.65 -4.80
C GLY A 88 -1.31 12.46 -3.80
N GLN A 89 -1.27 12.12 -2.50
CA GLN A 89 -1.90 12.96 -1.47
C GLN A 89 -0.95 14.10 -1.09
N THR A 90 -1.17 15.30 -1.64
CA THR A 90 -0.62 16.52 -1.03
C THR A 90 -1.12 16.61 0.41
N ALA A 91 -0.21 16.69 1.38
CA ALA A 91 -0.58 16.87 2.78
C ALA A 91 -1.50 18.08 2.92
N ILE A 92 -2.73 17.86 3.39
CA ILE A 92 -3.57 18.95 3.87
C ILE A 92 -2.89 19.44 5.15
N LYS A 93 -2.21 20.58 5.07
CA LYS A 93 -1.64 21.28 6.22
C LYS A 93 -2.73 21.89 7.07
#